data_AF-A0A193G187-F1
#
_entry.id   AF-A0A193G187-F1
#
_cell.length_a   1.000
_cell.length_b   1.000
_cell.length_c   1.000
_cell.angle_alpha   90.00
_cell.angle_beta   90.00
_cell.angle_gamma   90.00
#
_symmetry.space_group_name_H-M   'P 1'
#
loop_
_entity.id
_entity.type
_entity.pdbx_description
1 polymer ?
#
loop_
_entity_poly.entity_id
_entity_poly.type
_entity_poly.pdbx_seq_one_letter_code
_entity_poly.pdbx_strand_id
1 'polypeptide(L)'
;MDTTGADALKSLPTPIVLKRIWRLGPQDKTVRQALARWAKDANWTFGPEQWEVAFDLPIEASADFPAASFEEATQALTSSIALTDSPVRPCFYANKVLRIIPFNQSCDRTASPTARP
;
A
#
# COMPACT_ATOMS: atom_id res chain seq x y z
N MET A 1 31.24 -38.08 9.39
CA MET A 1 30.55 -37.49 10.56
C MET A 1 30.36 -36.04 10.19
N ASP A 2 29.28 -35.80 9.45
CA ASP A 2 29.07 -34.56 8.70
C ASP A 2 28.65 -33.41 9.62
N THR A 3 29.24 -32.26 9.31
CA THR A 3 29.22 -30.99 10.02
C THR A 3 27.79 -30.45 10.19
N THR A 4 27.27 -30.48 11.41
CA THR A 4 26.18 -29.61 11.86
C THR A 4 26.79 -28.28 12.30
N GLY A 5 26.20 -27.15 11.88
CA GLY A 5 26.55 -25.85 12.47
C GLY A 5 26.52 -24.67 11.51
N ALA A 6 25.35 -24.33 10.98
CA ALA A 6 25.12 -23.02 10.35
C ALA A 6 23.68 -22.55 10.64
N ASP A 7 23.27 -22.55 11.91
CA ASP A 7 21.98 -22.01 12.36
C ASP A 7 22.20 -21.11 13.58
N ALA A 8 23.02 -20.07 13.41
CA ALA A 8 23.25 -19.06 14.45
C ALA A 8 23.91 -17.81 13.85
N LEU A 9 23.11 -16.96 13.18
CA LEU A 9 23.38 -15.52 13.12
C LEU A 9 22.16 -14.77 12.55
N LYS A 10 21.65 -13.84 13.38
CA LYS A 10 20.77 -12.69 13.05
C LYS A 10 19.27 -12.83 13.39
N SER A 11 18.96 -13.27 14.61
CA SER A 11 17.85 -12.63 15.34
C SER A 11 18.38 -11.34 15.97
N LEU A 12 18.49 -10.27 15.16
CA LEU A 12 18.61 -8.92 15.71
C LEU A 12 17.34 -8.69 16.55
N PRO A 13 17.41 -8.01 17.71
CA PRO A 13 16.19 -7.58 18.38
C PRO A 13 15.47 -6.68 17.39
N THR A 14 14.36 -7.16 16.84
CA THR A 14 13.51 -6.36 15.94
C THR A 14 13.27 -5.06 16.69
N PRO A 15 13.58 -3.88 16.12
CA PRO A 15 13.28 -2.63 16.80
C PRO A 15 11.81 -2.70 17.20
N ILE A 16 11.49 -2.25 18.42
CA ILE A 16 10.11 -2.21 18.89
C ILE A 16 9.42 -1.11 18.08
N VAL A 17 9.02 -1.44 16.85
CA VAL A 17 8.33 -0.51 15.98
C VAL A 17 6.92 -0.43 16.50
N LEU A 18 6.55 0.74 16.99
CA LEU A 18 5.18 1.02 17.43
C LEU A 18 4.26 0.86 16.21
N LYS A 19 3.65 -0.31 16.09
CA LYS A 19 2.66 -0.60 15.04
C LYS A 19 1.40 0.18 15.36
N ARG A 20 1.00 1.04 14.45
CA ARG A 20 -0.30 1.71 14.50
C ARG A 20 -1.33 0.89 13.73
N ILE A 21 -2.57 0.93 14.18
CA ILE A 21 -3.66 0.23 13.50
C ILE A 21 -4.25 1.16 12.45
N TRP A 22 -4.04 0.82 11.18
CA TRP A 22 -4.65 1.53 10.05
C TRP A 22 -6.02 0.91 9.79
N ARG A 23 -7.07 1.63 10.17
CA ARG A 23 -8.45 1.17 9.96
C ARG A 23 -8.96 1.67 8.63
N LEU A 24 -9.48 0.74 7.85
CA LEU A 24 -10.24 0.93 6.63
C LEU A 24 -11.67 0.51 6.94
N GLY A 25 -12.65 1.29 6.51
CA GLY A 25 -14.04 0.93 6.73
C GLY A 25 -14.98 1.50 5.68
N PRO A 26 -16.24 1.03 5.66
CA PRO A 26 -17.26 1.52 4.74
C PRO A 26 -17.55 3.02 4.92
N GLN A 27 -17.07 3.62 6.00
CA GLN A 27 -17.17 5.05 6.30
C GLN A 27 -16.36 5.90 5.30
N ASP A 28 -15.24 5.37 4.83
CA ASP A 28 -14.43 5.99 3.78
C ASP A 28 -15.09 5.82 2.38
N LYS A 29 -16.09 4.94 2.27
CA LYS A 29 -16.84 4.56 1.06
C LYS A 29 -16.02 3.77 0.04
N THR A 30 -14.85 4.26 -0.36
CA THR A 30 -13.98 3.62 -1.35
C THR A 30 -12.55 3.51 -0.85
N VAL A 31 -11.82 2.49 -1.34
CA VAL A 31 -10.41 2.27 -1.01
C VAL A 31 -9.57 3.51 -1.32
N ARG A 32 -9.88 4.20 -2.43
CA ARG A 32 -9.23 5.44 -2.81
C ARG A 32 -9.38 6.53 -1.74
N GLN A 33 -10.58 6.72 -1.20
CA GLN A 33 -10.81 7.71 -0.14
C GLN A 33 -10.09 7.34 1.17
N ALA A 34 -10.12 6.06 1.54
CA ALA A 34 -9.39 5.57 2.71
C ALA A 34 -7.86 5.78 2.56
N LEU A 35 -7.30 5.45 1.39
CA LEU A 35 -5.89 5.66 1.08
C LEU A 35 -5.53 7.15 1.06
N ALA A 36 -6.38 8.02 0.52
CA ALA A 36 -6.15 9.46 0.54
C ALA A 36 -6.07 10.01 1.97
N ARG A 37 -6.93 9.51 2.86
CA ARG A 37 -6.87 9.83 4.29
C ARG A 37 -5.57 9.35 4.92
N TRP A 38 -5.20 8.09 4.71
CA TRP A 38 -3.99 7.51 5.29
C TRP A 38 -2.71 8.18 4.75
N ALA A 39 -2.67 8.47 3.46
CA ALA A 39 -1.57 9.18 2.82
C ALA A 39 -1.41 10.58 3.44
N LYS A 40 -2.50 11.32 3.60
CA LYS A 40 -2.48 12.63 4.26
C LYS A 40 -1.94 12.55 5.69
N ASP A 41 -2.34 11.53 6.45
CA ASP A 41 -1.87 11.30 7.82
C ASP A 41 -0.36 10.97 7.88
N ALA A 42 0.14 10.23 6.89
CA ALA A 42 1.55 9.87 6.75
C ALA A 42 2.40 10.88 5.97
N ASN A 43 1.83 12.03 5.57
CA ASN A 43 2.47 13.04 4.73
C ASN A 43 2.96 12.49 3.36
N TRP A 44 2.15 11.60 2.76
CA TRP A 44 2.29 11.08 1.41
C TRP A 44 1.31 11.80 0.47
N THR A 45 1.75 12.01 -0.77
CA THR A 45 0.95 12.54 -1.86
C THR A 45 0.20 11.40 -2.52
N PHE A 46 -1.12 11.38 -2.33
CA PHE A 46 -2.03 10.47 -3.00
C PHE A 46 -3.33 11.21 -3.33
N GLY A 47 -3.83 11.03 -4.54
CA GLY A 47 -4.99 11.75 -5.04
C GLY A 47 -5.59 11.12 -6.29
N PRO A 48 -6.61 11.76 -6.91
CA PRO A 48 -7.21 11.32 -8.18
C PRO A 48 -6.19 10.97 -9.25
N GLU A 49 -5.17 11.81 -9.40
CA GLU A 49 -4.16 11.69 -10.45
C GLU A 49 -3.23 10.50 -10.27
N GLN A 50 -3.18 9.93 -9.05
CA GLN A 50 -2.35 8.77 -8.73
C GLN A 50 -3.16 7.47 -8.65
N TRP A 51 -4.44 7.52 -9.05
CA TRP A 51 -5.35 6.39 -9.09
C TRP A 51 -5.58 6.00 -10.56
N GLU A 52 -4.89 4.95 -11.01
CA GLU A 52 -5.02 4.45 -12.40
C GLU A 52 -6.05 3.34 -12.55
N VAL A 53 -6.77 3.01 -11.48
CA VAL A 53 -7.83 1.99 -11.52
C VAL A 53 -9.07 2.65 -12.12
N ALA A 54 -9.59 2.10 -13.21
CA ALA A 54 -10.73 2.68 -13.93
C ALA A 54 -12.02 2.76 -13.10
N PHE A 55 -12.08 2.00 -12.01
CA PHE A 55 -13.19 1.99 -11.06
C PHE A 55 -12.65 2.20 -9.64
N ASP A 56 -13.49 2.81 -8.82
CA ASP A 56 -13.26 2.85 -7.38
C ASP A 56 -13.63 1.51 -6.76
N LEU A 57 -12.78 1.00 -5.88
CA LEU A 57 -13.08 -0.21 -5.11
C LEU A 57 -13.92 0.18 -3.89
N PRO A 58 -15.21 -0.24 -3.80
CA PRO A 58 -16.02 0.02 -2.63
C PRO A 58 -15.49 -0.77 -1.43
N ILE A 59 -15.58 -0.17 -0.24
CA ILE A 59 -15.20 -0.85 0.99
C ILE A 59 -16.43 -1.56 1.54
N GLU A 60 -16.54 -2.86 1.31
CA GLU A 60 -17.66 -3.67 1.79
C GLU A 60 -17.47 -4.11 3.25
N ALA A 61 -16.23 -4.28 3.68
CA ALA A 61 -15.88 -4.72 5.03
C ALA A 61 -14.88 -3.76 5.69
N SER A 62 -15.02 -3.59 7.00
CA SER A 62 -13.99 -2.94 7.80
C SER A 62 -12.78 -3.86 7.94
N ALA A 63 -11.60 -3.31 7.74
CA ALA A 63 -10.35 -4.03 7.88
C ALA A 63 -9.35 -3.20 8.69
N ASP A 64 -8.70 -3.85 9.64
CA ASP A 64 -7.62 -3.27 10.43
C ASP A 64 -6.26 -3.83 9.98
N PHE A 65 -5.36 -2.92 9.63
CA PHE A 65 -4.01 -3.27 9.19
C PHE A 65 -3.01 -2.77 10.23
N PRO A 66 -2.55 -3.63 11.15
CA PRO A 66 -1.52 -3.27 12.11
C PRO A 66 -0.17 -3.15 11.40
N ALA A 67 0.30 -1.93 11.17
CA ALA A 67 1.53 -1.67 10.43
C ALA A 67 2.38 -0.57 11.08
N ALA A 68 3.69 -0.69 10.91
CA ALA A 68 4.65 0.32 11.33
C ALA A 68 4.52 1.62 10.53
N SER A 69 4.30 1.47 9.23
CA SER A 69 4.34 2.55 8.24
C SER A 69 3.13 2.47 7.32
N PHE A 70 2.81 3.61 6.70
CA PHE A 70 1.76 3.69 5.68
C PHE A 70 2.02 2.77 4.49
N GLU A 71 3.28 2.60 4.10
CA GLU A 71 3.69 1.74 2.98
C GLU A 71 3.32 0.28 3.25
N GLU A 72 3.66 -0.23 4.43
CA GLU A 72 3.30 -1.60 4.84
C GLU A 72 1.79 -1.79 4.96
N ALA A 73 1.08 -0.82 5.54
CA ALA A 73 -0.39 -0.87 5.63
C ALA A 73 -1.05 -0.92 4.25
N THR A 74 -0.58 -0.06 3.35
CA THR A 74 -1.06 0.02 1.97
C THR A 74 -0.72 -1.25 1.21
N GLN A 75 0.48 -1.79 1.39
CA GLN A 75 0.88 -3.06 0.79
C GLN A 75 -0.03 -4.20 1.26
N ALA A 76 -0.26 -4.33 2.57
CA ALA A 76 -1.15 -5.35 3.12
C ALA A 76 -2.59 -5.20 2.60
N LEU A 77 -3.08 -3.97 2.47
CA LEU A 77 -4.38 -3.68 1.88
C LEU A 77 -4.45 -4.12 0.41
N THR A 78 -3.49 -3.70 -0.40
CA THR A 78 -3.45 -4.08 -1.82
C THR A 78 -3.26 -5.59 -2.01
N SER A 79 -2.51 -6.27 -1.15
CA SER A 79 -2.40 -7.74 -1.15
C SER A 79 -3.71 -8.42 -0.80
N SER A 80 -4.50 -7.83 0.10
CA SER A 80 -5.85 -8.34 0.42
C SER A 80 -6.79 -8.17 -0.78
N ILE A 81 -6.70 -7.05 -1.49
CA ILE A 81 -7.44 -6.80 -2.74
C ILE A 81 -6.92 -7.68 -3.87
N ALA A 82 -5.63 -8.04 -3.89
CA ALA A 82 -5.05 -8.93 -4.91
C ALA A 82 -5.65 -10.35 -4.87
N LEU A 83 -6.29 -10.74 -3.77
CA LEU A 83 -7.04 -11.99 -3.64
C LEU A 83 -8.49 -11.88 -4.17
N THR A 84 -8.93 -10.68 -4.55
CA THR A 84 -10.24 -10.43 -5.15
C THR A 84 -10.17 -10.41 -6.68
N ASP A 85 -11.31 -10.27 -7.35
CA ASP A 85 -11.42 -10.24 -8.81
C ASP A 85 -10.66 -9.06 -9.46
N SER A 86 -10.30 -8.03 -8.68
CA SER A 86 -9.68 -6.79 -9.17
C SER A 86 -8.35 -6.50 -8.48
N PRO A 87 -7.26 -7.22 -8.84
CA PRO A 87 -5.97 -7.04 -8.19
C PRO A 87 -5.33 -5.69 -8.54
N VAL A 88 -4.90 -4.96 -7.51
CA VAL A 88 -4.20 -3.68 -7.63
C VAL A 88 -2.84 -3.75 -6.96
N ARG A 89 -1.92 -2.88 -7.37
CA ARG A 89 -0.57 -2.78 -6.81
C ARG A 89 -0.27 -1.35 -6.36
N PRO A 90 0.42 -1.19 -5.22
CA PRO A 90 0.92 0.09 -4.78
C PRO A 90 2.34 0.31 -5.29
N CYS A 91 2.55 1.47 -5.90
CA CYS A 91 3.85 1.95 -6.34
C CYS A 91 4.25 3.13 -5.44
N PHE A 92 5.31 2.95 -4.66
CA PHE A 92 5.86 3.98 -3.80
C PHE A 92 7.06 4.63 -4.48
N TYR A 93 7.07 5.96 -4.52
CA TYR A 93 8.16 6.74 -5.07
C TYR A 93 8.94 7.45 -3.97
N ALA A 94 10.23 7.71 -4.23
CA ALA A 94 11.12 8.43 -3.31
C ALA A 94 10.61 9.83 -2.90
N ASN A 95 9.77 10.44 -3.74
CA ASN A 95 9.17 11.76 -3.52
C ASN A 95 7.92 11.70 -2.61
N LYS A 96 7.73 10.60 -1.87
CA LYS A 96 6.53 10.33 -1.06
C LYS A 96 5.23 10.39 -1.85
N VAL A 97 5.28 9.99 -3.12
CA VAL A 97 4.07 9.82 -3.94
C VAL A 97 3.68 8.35 -3.90
N LEU A 98 2.43 8.08 -3.52
CA LEU A 98 1.83 6.76 -3.69
C LEU A 98 1.02 6.77 -4.97
N ARG A 99 1.19 5.75 -5.79
CA ARG A 99 0.33 5.48 -6.94
C ARG A 99 -0.28 4.10 -6.84
N ILE A 100 -1.57 3.99 -7.12
CA ILE A 100 -2.27 2.71 -7.19
C ILE A 100 -2.56 2.43 -8.66
N ILE A 101 -2.09 1.28 -9.12
CA ILE A 101 -2.28 0.83 -10.48
C ILE A 101 -2.86 -0.57 -10.50
N PRO A 102 -3.62 -0.95 -11.53
CA PRO A 102 -4.06 -2.34 -11.67
C PRO A 102 -2.85 -3.27 -11.88
N PHE A 103 -2.96 -4.53 -11.47
CA PHE A 103 -1.84 -5.48 -11.50
C PHE A 103 -1.27 -5.71 -12.91
N ASN A 104 -2.06 -5.51 -13.96
CA ASN A 104 -1.63 -5.60 -15.36
C ASN A 104 -0.72 -4.43 -15.80
N GLN A 105 -0.71 -3.32 -15.05
CA GLN A 105 0.12 -2.15 -15.34
C GLN A 105 1.40 -2.19 -14.51
N SER A 106 2.51 -1.80 -15.11
CA SER A 106 3.80 -1.67 -14.43
C SER A 106 3.90 -0.32 -13.71
N CYS A 107 4.68 -0.27 -12.62
CA CYS A 107 5.04 0.99 -11.94
C CYS A 107 6.01 1.81 -12.81
N ASP A 108 5.60 2.16 -14.03
CA ASP A 108 6.40 2.92 -14.97
C ASP A 108 6.31 4.43 -14.65
N ARG A 109 7.48 5.08 -14.62
CA ARG A 109 7.65 6.48 -14.20
C ARG A 109 7.12 7.48 -15.23
N THR A 110 6.70 7.05 -16.42
CA THR A 110 6.44 7.96 -17.55
C THR A 110 5.00 8.46 -17.65
N ALA A 111 4.05 7.87 -16.90
CA ALA A 111 2.65 8.29 -16.96
C ALA A 111 2.32 9.36 -15.91
N SER A 112 2.88 10.55 -16.02
CA SER A 112 2.14 11.74 -15.59
C SER A 112 1.71 12.45 -16.86
N PRO A 113 0.49 12.22 -17.39
CA PRO A 113 -0.05 13.01 -18.48
C PRO A 113 -0.50 14.38 -17.94
N THR A 114 0.45 15.17 -17.44
CA THR A 114 0.27 16.63 -17.32
C THR A 114 1.16 17.33 -18.34
N ALA A 115 0.94 16.92 -19.59
CA ALA A 115 1.19 17.75 -20.74
C ALA A 115 -0.14 17.80 -21.51
N ARG A 116 -0.94 18.82 -21.26
CA ARG A 116 -1.90 19.32 -22.24
C ARG A 116 -1.87 20.86 -22.22
N PRO A 117 -1.97 21.46 -23.41
CA PRO A 117 -1.30 22.70 -23.81
C PRO A 117 -1.90 23.98 -23.22
#